data_AF-A0A654L1S5-F1
#
_entry.id   AF-A0A654L1S5-F1
#
_cell.length_a   1.000
_cell.length_b   1.000
_cell.length_c   1.000
_cell.angle_alpha   90.00
_cell.angle_beta   90.00
_cell.angle_gamma   90.00
#
_symmetry.space_group_name_H-M   'P 1'
#
loop_
_entity.id
_entity.type
_entity.pdbx_description
1 polymer ?
#
loop_
_entity_poly.entity_id
_entity_poly.type
_entity_poly.pdbx_seq_one_letter_code
_entity_poly.pdbx_strand_id
1 'polypeptide(L)'
;MKRILLLATASLLSFGTFANCEIYFNEPTDVAKCYEDESFAKVTSNLKKLKEISKEQLTYNPNVINDLNKSQKAWLLYRDSYCTTYSFYHGERNAHANCIVQLNNDRAKQLKTDIDAN
;
A
#
# COMPACT_ATOMS: atom_id res chain seq x y z
N MET A 1 -52.10 10.87 0.75
CA MET A 1 -51.16 9.87 1.29
C MET A 1 -49.77 10.13 0.72
N LYS A 2 -48.81 10.39 1.61
CA LYS A 2 -47.40 10.70 1.32
C LYS A 2 -46.71 9.48 0.70
N ARG A 3 -45.93 9.67 -0.37
CA ARG A 3 -44.89 8.70 -0.77
C ARG A 3 -43.56 9.44 -0.79
N ILE A 4 -42.81 9.24 0.28
CA ILE A 4 -41.46 9.75 0.51
C ILE A 4 -40.55 8.92 -0.39
N LEU A 5 -39.89 9.58 -1.34
CA LEU A 5 -38.79 9.00 -2.12
C LEU A 5 -37.62 8.77 -1.18
N LEU A 6 -37.29 7.49 -0.97
CA LEU A 6 -36.16 7.03 -0.17
C LEU A 6 -34.85 7.51 -0.80
N LEU A 7 -34.12 8.28 -0.01
CA LEU A 7 -32.75 8.71 -0.25
C LEU A 7 -31.85 7.49 -0.49
N ALA A 8 -31.36 7.34 -1.71
CA ALA A 8 -30.18 6.51 -1.96
C ALA A 8 -28.96 7.27 -1.43
N THR A 9 -28.57 6.99 -0.21
CA THR A 9 -27.25 7.37 0.31
C THR A 9 -26.21 6.52 -0.41
N ALA A 10 -25.78 7.00 -1.59
CA ALA A 10 -24.52 6.59 -2.17
C ALA A 10 -23.44 6.90 -1.14
N SER A 11 -23.02 5.87 -0.41
CA SER A 11 -21.88 5.90 0.47
C SER A 11 -20.65 5.98 -0.42
N LEU A 12 -20.41 7.16 -0.97
CA LEU A 12 -19.09 7.59 -1.37
C LEU A 12 -18.29 7.60 -0.07
N LEU A 13 -17.65 6.47 0.26
CA LEU A 13 -16.49 6.47 1.13
C LEU A 13 -15.41 7.25 0.38
N SER A 14 -15.58 8.57 0.45
CA SER A 14 -14.55 9.55 0.22
C SER A 14 -13.43 9.17 1.18
N PHE A 15 -12.38 8.55 0.65
CA PHE A 15 -11.08 8.45 1.30
C PHE A 15 -10.45 9.85 1.35
N GLY A 16 -11.18 10.79 1.94
CA GLY A 16 -10.73 12.13 2.23
C GLY A 16 -9.82 12.05 3.45
N THR A 17 -8.58 12.49 3.26
CA THR A 17 -7.63 12.89 4.31
C THR A 17 -7.20 11.80 5.29
N PHE A 18 -6.36 10.86 4.83
CA PHE A 18 -5.45 10.09 5.69
C PHE A 18 -4.28 10.97 6.15
N ALA A 19 -4.57 12.08 6.83
CA ALA A 19 -3.56 13.00 7.34
C ALA A 19 -3.63 13.01 8.87
N ASN A 20 -2.54 12.54 9.48
CA ASN A 20 -2.21 12.47 10.91
C ASN A 20 -2.57 11.17 11.65
N CYS A 21 -1.77 10.12 11.42
CA CYS A 21 -1.72 8.92 12.27
C CYS A 21 -1.52 9.25 13.76
N GLU A 22 -1.00 10.43 14.12
CA GLU A 22 -0.83 10.86 15.51
C GLU A 22 -2.07 11.56 16.10
N ILE A 23 -3.04 12.00 15.29
CA ILE A 23 -4.24 12.72 15.77
C ILE A 23 -5.38 11.76 16.12
N TYR A 24 -5.39 10.55 15.53
CA TYR A 24 -6.53 9.61 15.64
C TYR A 24 -6.31 8.46 16.62
N PHE A 25 -5.10 8.26 17.14
CA PHE A 25 -4.75 7.08 17.93
C PHE A 25 -4.07 7.45 19.25
N ASN A 26 -4.57 6.87 20.35
CA ASN A 26 -4.07 7.13 21.71
C ASN A 26 -2.95 6.15 22.12
N GLU A 27 -2.82 5.01 21.45
CA GLU A 27 -1.83 3.97 21.76
C GLU A 27 -0.70 3.90 20.71
N PRO A 28 0.58 3.77 21.12
CA PRO A 28 1.70 3.71 20.18
C PRO A 28 1.62 2.59 19.12
N THR A 29 0.93 1.49 19.42
CA THR A 29 0.73 0.36 18.49
C THR A 29 -0.24 0.71 17.37
N ASP A 30 -1.26 1.51 17.67
CA ASP A 30 -2.29 1.91 16.72
C ASP A 30 -1.73 2.96 15.73
N VAL A 31 -0.87 3.86 16.23
CA VAL A 31 -0.09 4.80 15.42
C VAL A 31 0.83 4.04 14.45
N ALA A 32 1.56 3.04 14.93
CA ALA A 32 2.47 2.24 14.09
C ALA A 32 1.71 1.50 12.96
N LYS A 33 0.57 0.89 13.28
CA LYS A 33 -0.29 0.23 12.29
C LYS A 33 -0.83 1.19 11.24
N CYS A 34 -1.20 2.41 11.64
CA CYS A 34 -1.63 3.45 10.71
C CYS A 34 -0.56 3.79 9.68
N TYR A 35 0.70 3.97 10.10
CA TYR A 35 1.81 4.24 9.18
C TYR A 35 2.12 3.05 8.26
N GLU A 36 2.01 1.81 8.74
CA GLU A 36 2.12 0.63 7.89
C GLU A 36 1.06 0.63 6.78
N ASP A 37 -0.19 0.93 7.13
CA ASP A 37 -1.30 0.98 6.18
C ASP A 37 -1.15 2.13 5.17
N GLU A 38 -0.78 3.33 5.63
CA GLU A 38 -0.56 4.49 4.76
C GLU A 38 0.57 4.23 3.75
N SER A 39 1.70 3.69 4.23
CA SER A 39 2.84 3.37 3.38
C SER A 39 2.51 2.23 2.40
N PHE A 40 1.73 1.22 2.80
CA PHE A 40 1.29 0.15 1.92
C PHE A 40 0.25 0.61 0.88
N ALA A 41 -0.61 1.57 1.23
CA ALA A 41 -1.54 2.18 0.29
C ALA A 41 -0.82 2.84 -0.90
N LYS A 42 0.35 3.45 -0.67
CA LYS A 42 1.20 4.01 -1.73
C LYS A 42 1.74 2.92 -2.67
N VAL A 43 2.20 1.79 -2.11
CA VAL A 43 2.66 0.62 -2.89
C VAL A 43 1.55 0.09 -3.78
N THR A 44 0.36 -0.14 -3.22
CA THR A 44 -0.78 -0.72 -3.95
C THR A 44 -1.30 0.23 -5.03
N SER A 45 -1.37 1.53 -4.75
CA SER A 45 -1.77 2.56 -5.72
C SER A 45 -0.80 2.61 -6.91
N ASN A 46 0.52 2.66 -6.65
CA ASN A 46 1.52 2.68 -7.71
C ASN A 46 1.51 1.37 -8.52
N LEU A 47 1.40 0.21 -7.87
CA LEU A 47 1.30 -1.06 -8.59
C LEU A 47 0.06 -1.12 -9.48
N LYS A 48 -1.09 -0.62 -9.01
CA LYS A 48 -2.31 -0.53 -9.82
C LYS A 48 -2.07 0.35 -11.04
N LYS A 49 -1.48 1.53 -10.86
CA LYS A 49 -1.17 2.44 -11.97
C LYS A 49 -0.20 1.81 -12.97
N LEU A 50 0.87 1.17 -12.49
CA LEU A 50 1.84 0.49 -13.35
C LEU A 50 1.17 -0.63 -14.18
N LYS A 51 0.31 -1.45 -13.56
CA LYS A 51 -0.44 -2.49 -14.28
C LYS A 51 -1.35 -1.92 -15.36
N GLU A 52 -2.00 -0.77 -15.12
CA GLU A 52 -2.83 -0.14 -16.14
C GLU A 52 -2.00 0.29 -17.35
N ILE A 53 -0.83 0.92 -17.13
CA ILE A 53 0.11 1.29 -18.20
C ILE A 53 0.62 0.05 -18.93
N SER A 54 1.01 -1.00 -18.20
CA SER A 54 1.54 -2.24 -18.78
C SER A 54 0.53 -3.00 -19.65
N LYS A 55 -0.77 -2.66 -19.63
CA LYS A 55 -1.75 -3.28 -20.57
C LYS A 55 -1.44 -2.95 -22.02
N GLU A 56 -0.84 -1.79 -22.29
CA GLU A 56 -0.41 -1.39 -23.64
C GLU A 56 0.66 -2.33 -24.21
N GLN A 57 1.33 -3.10 -23.33
CA GLN A 57 2.44 -3.99 -23.67
C GLN A 57 2.00 -5.43 -23.96
N LEU A 58 0.72 -5.74 -23.79
CA LEU A 58 0.22 -7.13 -23.85
C LEU A 58 0.41 -7.78 -25.23
N THR A 59 0.50 -6.99 -26.29
CA THR A 59 0.72 -7.48 -27.66
C THR A 59 2.09 -8.08 -27.87
N TYR A 60 3.12 -7.63 -27.13
CA TYR A 60 4.50 -8.12 -27.24
C TYR A 60 5.01 -8.79 -25.96
N ASN A 61 4.39 -8.56 -24.81
CA ASN A 61 4.64 -9.26 -23.56
C ASN A 61 3.31 -9.64 -22.87
N PRO A 62 2.70 -10.79 -23.24
CA PRO A 62 1.40 -11.21 -22.69
C PRO A 62 1.46 -11.55 -21.19
N ASN A 63 2.65 -11.75 -20.62
CA ASN A 63 2.83 -12.14 -19.22
C ASN A 63 3.09 -10.96 -18.28
N VAL A 64 3.25 -9.73 -18.79
CA VAL A 64 3.70 -8.56 -18.01
C VAL A 64 2.88 -8.33 -16.72
N ILE A 65 1.56 -8.44 -16.78
CA ILE A 65 0.68 -8.25 -15.62
C ILE A 65 0.85 -9.37 -14.59
N ASN A 66 1.00 -10.61 -15.07
CA ASN A 66 1.22 -11.78 -14.21
C ASN A 66 2.59 -11.70 -13.52
N ASP A 67 3.62 -11.25 -14.24
CA ASP A 67 4.96 -11.12 -13.70
C ASP A 67 5.05 -9.97 -12.68
N LEU A 68 4.36 -8.84 -12.91
CA LEU A 68 4.18 -7.79 -11.91
C LEU A 68 3.50 -8.32 -10.63
N ASN A 69 2.46 -9.14 -10.77
CA ASN A 69 1.79 -9.77 -9.62
C ASN A 69 2.72 -10.70 -8.84
N LYS A 70 3.47 -11.56 -9.55
CA LYS A 70 4.43 -12.49 -8.93
C LYS A 70 5.55 -11.73 -8.23
N SER A 71 6.11 -10.71 -8.86
CA SER A 71 7.13 -9.83 -8.28
C SER A 71 6.62 -9.19 -6.99
N GLN A 72 5.41 -8.62 -7.00
CA GLN A 72 4.84 -8.01 -5.80
C GLN A 72 4.63 -9.04 -4.67
N LYS A 73 4.15 -10.24 -5.00
CA LYS A 73 3.93 -11.30 -4.01
C LYS A 73 5.25 -11.74 -3.36
N ALA A 74 6.30 -11.94 -4.17
CA ALA A 74 7.63 -12.30 -3.67
C ALA A 74 8.23 -11.19 -2.78
N TRP A 75 8.05 -9.92 -3.18
CA TRP A 75 8.50 -8.79 -2.39
C TRP A 75 7.80 -8.69 -1.02
N LEU A 76 6.49 -8.97 -0.95
CA LEU A 76 5.76 -9.01 0.33
C LEU A 76 6.33 -10.08 1.27
N LEU A 77 6.57 -11.29 0.75
CA LEU A 77 7.18 -12.37 1.53
C LEU A 77 8.57 -12.00 2.05
N TYR A 78 9.39 -11.36 1.21
CA TYR A 78 10.69 -10.84 1.62
C TYR A 78 10.56 -9.79 2.72
N ARG A 79 9.70 -8.77 2.53
CA ARG A 79 9.48 -7.69 3.50
C ARG A 79 9.11 -8.26 4.87
N ASP A 80 8.12 -9.14 4.90
CA ASP A 80 7.58 -9.68 6.15
C ASP A 80 8.63 -10.56 6.87
N SER A 81 9.34 -11.42 6.13
CA SER A 81 10.40 -12.26 6.67
C SER A 81 11.60 -11.44 7.17
N TYR A 82 12.01 -10.43 6.40
CA TYR A 82 13.13 -9.57 6.75
C TYR A 82 12.79 -8.73 7.98
N CYS A 83 11.64 -8.06 8.02
CA CYS A 83 11.27 -7.20 9.15
C CYS A 83 11.04 -7.97 10.44
N THR A 84 10.56 -9.23 10.36
CA THR A 84 10.53 -10.14 11.50
C THR A 84 11.93 -10.41 12.04
N THR A 85 12.90 -10.67 11.17
CA THR A 85 14.29 -10.93 11.59
C THR A 85 14.97 -9.65 12.10
N TYR A 86 14.72 -8.52 11.43
CA TYR A 86 15.23 -7.19 11.78
C TYR A 86 14.88 -6.81 13.22
N SER A 87 13.64 -7.02 13.64
CA SER A 87 13.22 -6.70 15.00
C SER A 87 13.88 -7.55 16.08
N PHE A 88 14.48 -8.70 15.75
CA PHE A 88 15.19 -9.53 16.73
C PHE A 88 16.57 -8.99 17.12
N TYR A 89 17.24 -8.27 16.23
CA TYR A 89 18.55 -7.65 16.53
C TYR A 89 18.47 -6.12 16.69
N HIS A 90 17.28 -5.53 16.53
CA HIS A 90 16.98 -4.13 16.86
C HIS A 90 15.93 -4.06 17.98
N GLY A 91 16.36 -3.75 19.20
CA GLY A 91 15.52 -3.79 20.42
C GLY A 91 14.58 -2.59 20.64
N GLU A 92 14.35 -1.77 19.63
CA GLU A 92 13.45 -0.61 19.71
C GLU A 92 11.97 -1.04 19.62
N ARG A 93 11.10 -0.39 20.40
CA ARG A 93 9.68 -0.77 20.61
C ARG A 93 8.90 -1.03 19.32
N ASN A 94 9.23 -0.31 18.24
CA ASN A 94 8.55 -0.36 16.94
C ASN A 94 9.48 -0.82 15.80
N ALA A 95 10.57 -1.53 16.08
CA ALA A 95 11.57 -1.95 15.07
C ALA A 95 10.93 -2.63 13.85
N HIS A 96 9.99 -3.54 14.09
CA HIS A 96 9.27 -4.26 13.05
C HIS A 96 8.44 -3.32 12.15
N ALA A 97 7.63 -2.45 12.76
CA ALA A 97 6.76 -1.52 12.05
C ALA A 97 7.57 -0.48 11.26
N ASN A 98 8.63 0.06 11.87
CA ASN A 98 9.56 0.98 11.20
C ASN A 98 10.19 0.34 9.96
N CYS A 99 10.61 -0.93 10.06
CA CYS A 99 11.12 -1.68 8.91
C CYS A 99 10.07 -1.84 7.81
N ILE A 100 8.83 -2.20 8.16
CA ILE A 100 7.73 -2.33 7.17
C ILE A 100 7.49 -1.00 6.46
N VAL A 101 7.40 0.09 7.21
CA VAL A 101 7.17 1.44 6.65
C VAL A 101 8.30 1.84 5.71
N GLN A 102 9.55 1.61 6.11
CA GLN A 102 10.71 1.90 5.27
C GLN A 102 10.66 1.12 3.95
N LEU A 103 10.49 -0.20 4.01
CA LEU A 103 10.44 -1.03 2.81
C LEU A 103 9.24 -0.69 1.93
N ASN A 104 8.08 -0.40 2.51
CA ASN A 104 6.91 0.06 1.75
C ASN A 104 7.23 1.36 1.00
N ASN A 105 7.88 2.34 1.64
CA ASN A 105 8.27 3.58 0.99
C ASN A 105 9.28 3.37 -0.14
N ASP A 106 10.29 2.52 0.07
CA ASP A 106 11.28 2.18 -0.96
C ASP A 106 10.64 1.48 -2.17
N ARG A 107 9.72 0.54 -1.94
CA ARG A 107 8.97 -0.12 -3.00
C ARG A 107 8.03 0.83 -3.72
N ALA A 108 7.36 1.73 -3.00
CA ALA A 108 6.52 2.75 -3.61
C ALA A 108 7.35 3.67 -4.53
N LYS A 109 8.56 4.06 -4.11
CA LYS A 109 9.51 4.82 -4.92
C LYS A 109 9.96 4.05 -6.15
N GLN A 110 10.32 2.77 -6.01
CA GLN A 110 10.67 1.92 -7.14
C GLN A 110 9.53 1.84 -8.17
N LEU A 111 8.31 1.54 -7.74
CA LEU A 111 7.16 1.46 -8.63
C LEU A 111 6.86 2.82 -9.29
N LYS A 112 7.11 3.93 -8.61
CA LYS A 112 6.99 5.27 -9.19
C LYS A 112 8.03 5.51 -10.28
N THR A 113 9.29 5.11 -10.06
CA THR A 113 10.33 5.17 -11.08
C THR A 113 9.98 4.31 -12.28
N ASP A 114 9.44 3.10 -12.07
CA ASP A 114 8.99 2.24 -13.16
C ASP A 114 7.86 2.92 -13.96
N ILE A 115 6.87 3.52 -13.28
CA ILE A 115 5.80 4.30 -13.94
C ILE A 115 6.37 5.45 -14.77
N ASP A 116 7.37 6.17 -14.27
CA ASP A 116 7.95 7.35 -14.94
C ASP A 116 8.85 6.98 -16.13
N ALA A 117 9.28 5.72 -16.21
CA ALA A 117 10.10 5.20 -17.30
C ALA A 117 9.29 4.58 -18.45
N ASN A 118 7.96 4.44 -18.29
CA ASN A 118 7.04 4.01 -19.34
C ASN A 118 6.48 5.22 -20.08
#